data_AF-A0A928CIH6-F1
#
_entry.id   AF-A0A928CIH6-F1
#
_cell.length_a   1.000
_cell.length_b   1.000
_cell.length_c   1.000
_cell.angle_alpha   90.00
_cell.angle_beta   90.00
_cell.angle_gamma   90.00
#
_symmetry.space_group_name_H-M   'P 1'
#
loop_
_entity.id
_entity.type
_entity.pdbx_description
1 polymer ?
#
loop_
_entity_poly.entity_id
_entity_poly.type
_entity_poly.pdbx_seq_one_letter_code
_entity_poly.pdbx_strand_id
1 'polypeptide(L)' 'MKKAVVVQCRLGSTRLKNKALKIIDNKTILEYVLNSMKKVDVSIYYVVTDFIP' A
#
# COMPACT_ATOMS: atom_id res chain seq x y z
N MET A 1 23.41 6.04 -6.12
CA MET A 1 22.09 6.61 -6.49
C MET A 1 21.06 6.14 -5.48
N LYS A 2 20.30 7.02 -4.82
CA LYS A 2 19.29 6.62 -3.83
C LYS A 2 18.00 6.25 -4.56
N LYS A 3 17.54 5.00 -4.41
CA LYS A 3 16.28 4.51 -4.99
C LYS A 3 15.22 4.45 -3.90
N ALA A 4 13.97 4.66 -4.29
CA ALA A 4 12.81 4.57 -3.41
C ALA A 4 11.68 3.83 -4.13
N VAL A 5 10.88 3.08 -3.37
CA VAL A 5 9.57 2.61 -3.84
C VAL A 5 8.50 3.44 -3.14
N VAL A 6 7.58 3.99 -3.94
CA VAL A 6 6.44 4.74 -3.46
C VAL A 6 5.18 4.04 -3.93
N VAL A 7 4.31 3.68 -3.00
CA VAL A 7 2.97 3.16 -3.33
C VAL A 7 1.93 4.18 -2.90
N GLN A 8 1.13 4.62 -3.86
CA GLN A 8 -0.06 5.40 -3.58
C GLN A 8 -1.23 4.47 -3.25
N CYS A 9 -1.83 4.65 -2.08
CA CYS A 9 -2.91 3.83 -1.57
C CYS A 9 -4.05 4.74 -1.09
N ARG A 10 -5.01 5.00 -1.98
CA ARG A 10 -6.23 5.74 -1.61
C ARG A 10 -7.15 4.85 -0.78
N LEU A 11 -7.41 5.25 0.45
CA LEU A 11 -8.36 4.65 1.38
C LEU A 11 -9.80 5.05 1.04
N GLY A 12 -10.03 6.24 0.50
CA GLY A 12 -11.34 6.78 0.07
C GLY A 12 -11.94 6.13 -1.19
N SER A 13 -11.88 4.81 -1.32
CA SER A 13 -12.48 4.08 -2.45
C SER A 13 -14.01 4.06 -2.36
N THR A 14 -14.69 4.53 -3.42
CA THR A 14 -16.16 4.65 -3.47
C THR A 14 -16.87 3.42 -4.03
N ARG A 15 -16.35 2.82 -5.11
CA ARG A 15 -16.95 1.63 -5.75
C ARG A 15 -16.82 0.37 -4.89
N LEU A 16 -15.69 0.21 -4.21
CA LEU A 16 -15.46 -0.84 -3.22
C LEU A 16 -14.87 -0.21 -1.97
N LYS A 17 -15.72 0.06 -0.97
CA LYS A 17 -15.32 0.70 0.28
C LYS A 17 -14.17 -0.06 0.94
N ASN A 18 -13.17 0.69 1.40
CA ASN A 18 -11.99 0.16 2.09
C ASN A 18 -11.24 -0.91 1.28
N LYS A 19 -11.22 -0.82 -0.07
CA LYS A 19 -10.59 -1.82 -0.96
C LYS A 19 -9.20 -2.25 -0.48
N ALA A 20 -8.34 -1.29 -0.15
CA ALA A 20 -6.98 -1.57 0.31
C ALA A 20 -6.92 -2.36 1.62
N LEU A 21 -7.93 -2.24 2.48
CA LEU A 21 -8.04 -2.90 3.78
C LEU A 21 -8.88 -4.18 3.73
N LYS A 22 -9.42 -4.56 2.56
CA LYS A 22 -10.13 -5.83 2.42
C LYS A 22 -9.16 -6.99 2.62
N ILE A 23 -9.64 -8.02 3.30
CA ILE A 23 -8.86 -9.19 3.67
C ILE A 23 -9.02 -10.28 2.60
N ILE A 24 -7.90 -10.86 2.20
CA ILE A 24 -7.77 -12.07 1.38
C ILE A 24 -6.77 -12.96 2.12
N ASP A 25 -7.11 -14.22 2.38
CA ASP A 25 -6.26 -15.19 3.11
C ASP A 25 -5.57 -14.60 4.36
N ASN A 26 -6.37 -13.99 5.24
CA ASN A 26 -5.95 -13.38 6.51
C ASN A 26 -4.98 -12.19 6.41
N LYS A 27 -4.80 -11.59 5.22
CA LYS A 27 -4.03 -10.37 5.02
C LYS A 27 -4.82 -9.35 4.22
N THR A 28 -4.64 -8.08 4.53
CA THR A 28 -5.19 -6.99 3.73
C THR A 28 -4.52 -6.94 2.37
N ILE A 29 -5.22 -6.43 1.36
CA ILE A 29 -4.63 -6.15 0.05
C ILE A 29 -3.39 -5.26 0.19
N LEU A 30 -3.43 -4.25 1.08
CA LEU A 30 -2.27 -3.39 1.35
C LEU A 30 -1.08 -4.19 1.88
N GLU A 31 -1.25 -5.13 2.81
CA GLU A 31 -0.15 -5.95 3.32
C GLU A 31 0.53 -6.78 2.22
N TYR A 32 -0.22 -7.32 1.25
CA TYR A 32 0.39 -8.00 0.10
C TYR A 32 1.28 -7.07 -0.71
N VAL A 33 0.84 -5.82 -0.92
CA VAL A 33 1.63 -4.81 -1.63
C VAL A 33 2.88 -4.44 -0.83
N LEU A 34 2.76 -4.18 0.48
CA LEU A 34 3.89 -3.85 1.35
C LEU A 34 4.93 -4.98 1.39
N ASN A 35 4.48 -6.24 1.45
CA ASN A 35 5.38 -7.40 1.39
C ASN A 35 6.06 -7.54 0.03
N SER A 36 5.39 -7.14 -1.05
CA SER A 36 5.99 -7.14 -2.40
C SER A 36 7.01 -6.00 -2.56
N MET A 37 6.75 -4.83 -1.97
CA MET A 37 7.70 -3.71 -1.96
C MET A 37 9.04 -4.12 -1.37
N LYS A 38 9.04 -4.86 -0.24
CA LYS A 38 10.25 -5.33 0.45
C LYS A 38 11.17 -6.22 -0.40
N LYS A 39 10.71 -6.71 -1.55
CA LYS A 39 11.53 -7.51 -2.49
C LYS A 39 12.41 -6.65 -3.41
N VAL A 40 12.19 -5.34 -3.44
CA VAL A 40 12.94 -4.40 -4.30
C VAL A 40 14.09 -3.81 -3.49
N ASP A 41 15.33 -3.91 -3.97
CA ASP A 41 16.48 -3.30 -3.30
C ASP A 41 16.46 -1.77 -3.44
N VAL A 42 15.96 -1.10 -2.40
CA VAL A 42 15.88 0.37 -2.30
C VAL A 42 16.24 0.84 -0.89
N SER A 43 16.67 2.09 -0.80
CA SER A 43 17.08 2.70 0.46
C SER A 43 15.90 3.13 1.33
N ILE A 44 14.72 3.30 0.74
CA ILE A 44 13.54 3.80 1.45
C ILE A 44 12.24 3.38 0.77
N TYR A 45 11.20 3.23 1.59
CA TYR A 45 9.84 2.88 1.19
C TYR A 45 8.86 3.95 1.68
N TYR A 46 7.94 4.35 0.83
CA TYR A 46 6.86 5.27 1.18
C TYR A 46 5.50 4.68 0.83
N VAL A 47 4.54 4.88 1.72
CA VAL A 47 3.12 4.62 1.48
C VAL A 47 2.40 5.95 1.60
N VAL A 48 1.76 6.37 0.52
CA VAL A 48 1.03 7.64 0.47
C VAL A 48 -0.45 7.33 0.49
N THR A 49 -1.14 7.76 1.53
CA THR A 49 -2.60 7.64 1.65
C THR A 49 -3.25 9.02 1.63
N ASP A 50 -4.53 9.06 1.28
CA ASP A 50 -5.37 10.22 1.56
C ASP A 50 -5.62 10.33 3.07
N PHE A 51 -5.77 11.57 3.53
CA PHE A 51 -6.30 11.86 4.85
C PHE A 51 -7.82 11.69 4.77
N ILE A 52 -8.34 10.68 5.45
CA ILE A 52 -9.78 10.60 5.73
C ILE A 52 -9.94 11.23 7.13
N PRO A 53 -10.55 12.42 7.25
CA PRO A 53 -10.85 13.04 8.53
C PRO A 53 -11.75 12.18 9.41
#